data_AF-A0A0D2JD05-F1
#
_entry.id   AF-A0A0D2JD05-F1
#
_cell.length_a   1.000
_cell.length_b   1.000
_cell.length_c   1.000
_cell.angle_alpha   90.00
_cell.angle_beta   90.00
_cell.angle_gamma   90.00
#
_symmetry.space_group_name_H-M   'P 1'
#
loop_
_entity.id
_entity.type
_entity.pdbx_description
1 polymer ?
#
loop_
_entity_poly.entity_id
_entity_poly.type
_entity_poly.pdbx_seq_one_letter_code
_entity_poly.pdbx_strand_id
1 'polypeptide(L)'
;MGCGRKPKEEAPLYDDGPTCPYDIKPSVLFALNENKDMAKLRELGGVAGIAKAIGTHQHTGLDPTAKAGSPASVDEHARVFGPNKYKEVPSKNFFALCFENLKDPIILLLIAAALVSTVLGSALPDQRKEGEWIEGIAIWVAVLIVVAVGERLQPG
;
A
#
# COMPACT_ATOMS: atom_id res chain seq x y z
N MET A 1 -10.59 -7.74 20.04
CA MET A 1 -10.45 -6.30 19.70
C MET A 1 -9.89 -6.16 18.29
N GLY A 2 -10.73 -5.87 17.31
CA GLY A 2 -10.27 -5.56 15.96
C GLY A 2 -9.72 -4.13 15.93
N CYS A 3 -8.41 -3.98 15.77
CA CYS A 3 -7.82 -2.69 15.39
C CYS A 3 -8.21 -2.42 13.93
N GLY A 4 -9.41 -1.87 13.72
CA GLY A 4 -9.80 -1.32 12.45
C GLY A 4 -8.81 -0.22 12.11
N ARG A 5 -7.98 -0.44 11.08
CA ARG A 5 -7.21 0.63 10.46
C ARG A 5 -8.22 1.73 10.12
N LYS A 6 -8.13 2.88 10.79
CA LYS A 6 -8.82 4.08 10.30
C LYS A 6 -8.37 4.28 8.85
N PRO A 7 -9.27 4.56 7.89
CA PRO A 7 -8.86 5.02 6.58
C PRO A 7 -7.91 6.19 6.82
N LYS A 8 -6.67 6.09 6.33
CA LYS A 8 -5.84 7.28 6.28
C LYS A 8 -6.63 8.25 5.42
N GLU A 9 -7.01 9.39 5.97
CA GLU A 9 -7.52 10.49 5.15
C GLU A 9 -6.34 10.90 4.27
N GLU A 10 -6.27 10.28 3.09
CA GLU A 10 -5.21 10.54 2.14
C GLU A 10 -5.45 11.96 1.64
N ALA A 11 -4.47 12.84 1.85
CA ALA A 11 -4.50 14.17 1.28
C ALA A 11 -4.90 14.06 -0.20
N PRO A 12 -5.84 14.92 -0.68
CA PRO A 12 -6.34 14.79 -2.03
C PRO A 12 -5.16 14.73 -3.01
N LEU A 13 -5.22 13.75 -3.92
CA LEU A 13 -4.14 13.44 -4.86
C LEU A 13 -3.72 14.66 -5.70
N TYR A 14 -4.62 15.64 -5.82
CA TYR A 14 -4.47 16.84 -6.61
C TYR A 14 -5.09 18.06 -5.91
N ASP A 15 -4.61 19.26 -6.24
CA ASP A 15 -5.12 20.55 -5.74
C ASP A 15 -6.28 21.06 -6.63
N ASP A 16 -7.52 20.82 -6.19
CA ASP A 16 -8.74 21.38 -6.80
C ASP A 16 -9.19 22.71 -6.16
N GLY A 17 -8.34 23.27 -5.29
CA GLY A 17 -8.61 24.47 -4.52
C GLY A 17 -8.67 25.74 -5.37
N PRO A 18 -8.95 26.89 -4.75
CA PRO A 18 -8.94 28.21 -5.42
C PRO A 18 -7.57 28.60 -5.97
N THR A 19 -6.53 27.84 -5.60
CA THR A 19 -5.14 27.97 -6.04
C THR A 19 -4.84 27.25 -7.33
N CYS A 20 -5.78 26.48 -7.90
CA CYS A 20 -5.58 25.78 -9.16
C CYS A 20 -5.51 26.79 -10.33
N PRO A 21 -4.42 26.82 -11.12
CA PRO A 21 -4.21 27.81 -12.19
C PRO A 21 -4.85 27.39 -13.54
N TYR A 22 -5.54 26.26 -13.58
CA TYR A 22 -6.10 25.66 -14.80
C TYR A 22 -7.59 25.94 -14.95
N ASP A 23 -8.04 26.03 -16.21
CA ASP A 23 -9.46 26.21 -16.54
C ASP A 23 -10.30 24.98 -16.20
N ILE A 24 -9.67 23.79 -16.16
CA ILE A 24 -10.30 22.53 -15.78
C ILE A 24 -9.62 21.98 -14.53
N LYS A 25 -10.43 21.64 -13.53
CA LYS A 25 -9.96 21.04 -12.28
C LYS A 25 -9.46 19.60 -12.49
N PRO A 26 -8.38 19.19 -11.83
CA PRO A 26 -7.90 17.81 -11.82
C PRO A 26 -8.98 16.75 -11.52
N SER A 27 -9.92 16.97 -10.59
CA SER A 27 -11.03 16.02 -10.35
C SER A 27 -11.90 15.78 -11.57
N VAL A 28 -12.15 16.82 -12.37
CA VAL A 28 -12.96 16.69 -13.59
C VAL A 28 -12.23 15.82 -14.61
N LEU A 29 -10.91 16.01 -14.75
CA LEU A 29 -10.07 15.19 -15.62
C LEU A 29 -10.00 13.74 -15.13
N PHE A 30 -9.88 13.54 -13.82
CA PHE A 30 -9.88 12.21 -13.21
C PHE A 30 -11.20 11.49 -13.45
N ALA A 31 -12.33 12.13 -13.15
CA ALA A 31 -13.65 11.56 -13.39
C ALA A 31 -13.91 11.27 -14.88
N LEU A 32 -13.39 12.12 -15.78
CA LEU A 32 -13.47 11.90 -17.22
C LEU A 32 -12.73 10.62 -17.63
N ASN A 33 -11.51 10.43 -17.13
CA ASN A 33 -10.68 9.26 -17.41
C ASN A 33 -11.23 7.98 -16.77
N GLU A 34 -11.69 8.05 -15.52
CA GLU A 34 -12.25 6.91 -14.77
C GLU A 34 -13.53 6.39 -15.42
N ASN A 35 -14.46 7.29 -15.76
CA ASN A 35 -15.74 6.93 -16.36
C ASN A 35 -15.65 6.74 -17.89
N LYS A 36 -14.50 7.02 -18.50
CA LYS A 36 -14.28 6.99 -19.96
C LYS A 36 -15.35 7.79 -20.70
N ASP A 37 -15.71 8.96 -20.17
CA ASP A 37 -16.83 9.76 -20.67
C ASP A 37 -16.42 10.53 -21.95
N MET A 38 -16.60 9.86 -23.08
CA MET A 38 -16.29 10.40 -24.40
C MET A 38 -17.26 11.51 -24.86
N ALA A 39 -18.42 11.66 -24.20
CA ALA A 39 -19.36 12.73 -24.51
C ALA A 39 -18.86 14.03 -23.88
N LYS A 40 -18.53 14.00 -22.59
CA LYS A 40 -17.96 15.13 -21.86
C LYS A 40 -16.58 15.55 -22.39
N LEU A 41 -15.78 14.59 -22.89
CA LEU A 41 -14.52 14.91 -23.58
C LEU A 41 -14.76 15.77 -24.82
N ARG A 42 -15.78 15.44 -25.62
CA ARG A 42 -16.13 16.23 -26.82
C ARG A 42 -16.67 17.60 -26.45
N GLU A 43 -17.48 17.69 -25.39
CA GLU A 43 -17.99 18.96 -24.85
C GLU A 43 -16.85 19.89 -24.42
N LEU A 44 -15.80 19.35 -23.80
CA LEU A 44 -14.61 20.09 -23.39
C LEU A 44 -13.65 20.44 -24.55
N GLY A 45 -14.07 20.27 -25.81
CA GLY A 45 -13.26 20.59 -26.99
C GLY A 45 -12.25 19.50 -27.38
N GLY A 46 -12.45 18.28 -26.87
CA GLY A 46 -11.60 17.12 -27.16
C GLY A 46 -10.21 17.24 -26.55
N VAL A 47 -9.26 16.46 -27.09
CA VAL A 47 -7.86 16.47 -26.62
C VAL A 47 -7.19 17.83 -26.77
N ALA A 48 -7.58 18.61 -27.78
CA ALA A 48 -7.08 19.95 -28.00
C ALA A 48 -7.57 20.95 -26.96
N GLY A 49 -8.86 20.87 -26.59
CA GLY A 49 -9.45 21.67 -25.54
C GLY A 49 -8.84 21.37 -24.18
N ILE A 50 -8.63 20.09 -23.86
CA ILE A 50 -7.95 19.68 -22.61
C ILE A 50 -6.53 20.21 -22.57
N ALA A 51 -5.74 20.03 -23.64
CA ALA A 51 -4.36 20.50 -23.68
C ALA A 51 -4.28 22.01 -23.41
N LYS A 52 -5.15 22.80 -24.05
CA LYS A 52 -5.25 24.23 -23.81
C LYS A 52 -5.66 24.56 -22.36
N ALA A 53 -6.65 23.86 -21.82
CA ALA A 53 -7.16 24.10 -20.48
C ALA A 53 -6.15 23.81 -19.36
N ILE A 54 -5.23 22.87 -19.59
CA ILE A 54 -4.13 22.56 -18.66
C ILE A 54 -2.84 23.29 -19.04
N GLY A 55 -2.86 24.27 -19.94
CA GLY A 55 -1.69 25.07 -20.27
C GLY A 55 -0.56 24.33 -21.00
N THR A 56 -0.85 23.21 -21.69
CA THR A 56 0.14 22.42 -22.43
C THR A 56 -0.13 22.42 -23.94
N HIS A 57 0.91 22.24 -24.73
CA HIS A 57 0.77 22.16 -26.18
C HIS A 57 0.83 20.70 -26.67
N GLN A 58 -0.07 20.31 -27.57
CA GLN A 58 -0.19 18.90 -28.01
C GLN A 58 1.07 18.34 -28.70
N HIS A 59 1.85 19.20 -29.36
CA HIS A 59 3.02 18.78 -30.13
C HIS A 59 4.35 19.04 -29.43
N THR A 60 4.41 20.04 -28.55
CA THR A 60 5.65 20.50 -27.91
C THR A 60 5.66 20.28 -26.40
N GLY A 61 4.50 19.97 -25.80
CA GLY A 61 4.36 19.73 -24.37
C GLY A 61 4.40 21.01 -23.53
N LEU A 62 4.93 20.88 -22.32
CA LEU A 62 5.16 21.99 -21.39
C LEU A 62 6.44 22.74 -21.76
N ASP A 63 6.44 24.04 -21.53
CA ASP A 63 7.61 24.88 -21.80
C ASP A 63 8.59 24.81 -20.62
N PRO A 64 9.81 24.28 -20.81
CA PRO A 64 10.81 24.18 -19.74
C PRO A 64 11.39 25.53 -19.32
N THR A 65 11.16 26.59 -20.10
CA THR A 65 11.60 27.96 -19.81
C THR A 65 10.50 28.82 -19.20
N ALA A 66 9.29 28.27 -19.05
CA ALA A 66 8.18 28.97 -18.44
C ALA A 66 8.52 29.39 -17.01
N LYS A 67 8.10 30.60 -16.63
CA LYS A 67 8.35 31.13 -15.28
C LYS A 67 7.69 30.22 -14.23
N ALA A 68 8.39 30.00 -13.12
CA ALA A 68 7.84 29.30 -11.97
C ALA A 68 6.52 29.96 -11.52
N GLY A 69 5.49 29.14 -11.32
CA GLY A 69 4.13 29.59 -10.98
C GLY A 69 3.25 29.98 -12.18
N SER A 70 3.74 29.78 -13.42
CA SER A 70 2.89 29.85 -14.60
C SER A 70 2.21 28.50 -14.87
N PRO A 71 0.99 28.48 -15.42
CA PRO A 71 0.27 27.23 -15.70
C PRO A 71 1.02 26.33 -16.69
N ALA A 72 1.90 26.86 -17.53
CA ALA A 72 2.70 26.09 -18.48
C ALA A 72 4.01 25.51 -17.89
N SER A 73 4.35 25.86 -16.64
CA SER A 73 5.58 25.41 -15.98
C SER A 73 5.45 24.02 -15.38
N VAL A 74 6.53 23.25 -15.43
CA VAL A 74 6.59 21.88 -14.89
C VAL A 74 6.35 21.86 -13.38
N ASP A 75 6.90 22.82 -12.64
CA ASP A 75 6.74 22.91 -11.18
C ASP A 75 5.27 23.10 -10.78
N GLU A 76 4.52 23.88 -11.56
CA GLU A 76 3.11 24.13 -11.29
C GLU A 76 2.25 22.90 -11.57
N HIS A 77 2.54 22.16 -12.64
CA HIS A 77 1.92 20.86 -12.90
C HIS A 77 2.23 19.87 -11.77
N ALA A 78 3.47 19.81 -11.29
CA ALA A 78 3.85 18.94 -10.18
C ALA A 78 3.16 19.34 -8.86
N ARG A 79 2.93 20.64 -8.64
CA ARG A 79 2.19 21.15 -7.47
C ARG A 79 0.72 20.74 -7.50
N VAL A 80 0.08 20.80 -8.66
CA VAL A 80 -1.37 20.61 -8.81
C VAL A 80 -1.74 19.14 -9.01
N PHE A 81 -1.02 18.40 -9.85
CA PHE A 81 -1.29 17.00 -10.17
C PHE A 81 -0.49 16.02 -9.30
N GLY A 82 0.47 16.53 -8.54
CA GLY A 82 1.40 15.71 -7.78
C GLY A 82 2.54 15.14 -8.63
N PRO A 83 3.57 14.58 -7.98
CA PRO A 83 4.68 13.92 -8.68
C PRO A 83 4.20 12.61 -9.32
N ASN A 84 4.73 12.27 -10.51
CA ASN A 84 4.54 10.96 -11.14
C ASN A 84 5.42 9.89 -10.46
N LYS A 85 5.26 9.73 -9.15
CA LYS A 85 5.94 8.71 -8.35
C LYS A 85 4.89 7.93 -7.59
N TYR A 86 4.91 6.61 -7.74
CA TYR A 86 4.11 5.74 -6.90
C TYR A 86 4.50 5.95 -5.44
N LYS A 87 3.49 6.05 -4.58
CA LYS A 87 3.70 6.04 -3.14
C LYS A 87 4.37 4.73 -2.78
N GLU A 88 5.64 4.80 -2.39
CA GLU A 88 6.36 3.63 -1.90
C GLU A 88 5.63 3.14 -0.64
N VAL A 89 5.08 1.93 -0.72
CA VAL A 89 4.58 1.26 0.47
C VAL A 89 5.82 1.01 1.33
N PRO A 90 5.90 1.53 2.57
CA PRO A 90 7.05 1.28 3.42
C PRO A 90 7.20 -0.23 3.56
N SER A 91 8.40 -0.75 3.26
CA SER A 91 8.71 -2.15 3.45
C SER A 91 8.46 -2.51 4.90
N LYS A 92 7.70 -3.59 5.13
CA LYS A 92 7.44 -4.05 6.49
C LYS A 92 8.74 -4.62 7.05
N ASN A 93 9.06 -4.28 8.30
CA ASN A 93 10.16 -4.90 9.02
C ASN A 93 9.82 -6.37 9.31
N PHE A 94 10.86 -7.22 9.43
CA PHE A 94 10.73 -8.65 9.75
C PHE A 94 9.75 -8.94 10.92
N PHE A 95 9.85 -8.18 12.01
CA PHE A 95 8.96 -8.35 13.17
C PHE A 95 7.48 -8.03 12.87
N ALA A 96 7.22 -7.05 11.98
CA ALA A 96 5.85 -6.70 11.61
C ALA A 96 5.20 -7.81 10.79
N LEU A 97 5.97 -8.47 9.94
CA LEU A 97 5.51 -9.61 9.17
C LEU A 97 5.34 -10.87 10.04
N CYS A 98 6.27 -11.15 10.96
CA CYS A 98 6.11 -12.22 11.93
C CYS A 98 4.85 -12.04 12.78
N PHE A 99 4.53 -10.81 13.17
CA PHE A 99 3.31 -10.49 13.89
C PHE A 99 2.03 -10.66 13.05
N GLU A 100 2.11 -10.49 11.73
CA GLU A 100 1.01 -10.82 10.82
C GLU A 100 0.86 -12.34 10.69
N ASN A 101 1.95 -13.08 10.53
CA ASN A 101 1.95 -14.55 10.44
C ASN A 101 1.43 -15.21 11.73
N LEU A 102 1.68 -14.62 12.90
CA LEU A 102 1.13 -15.09 14.18
C LEU A 102 -0.41 -14.97 14.30
N LYS A 103 -1.08 -14.23 13.41
CA LYS A 103 -2.56 -14.12 13.40
C LYS A 103 -3.23 -15.22 12.58
N ASP A 104 -2.46 -16.05 11.88
CA ASP A 104 -2.99 -17.18 11.16
C ASP A 104 -3.54 -18.22 12.17
N PRO A 105 -4.82 -18.64 12.05
CA PRO A 105 -5.40 -19.62 12.95
C PRO A 105 -4.62 -20.95 13.00
N ILE A 106 -3.94 -21.33 11.90
CA ILE A 106 -3.13 -22.55 11.85
C ILE A 106 -1.89 -22.39 12.74
N ILE A 107 -1.19 -21.26 12.67
CA ILE A 107 -0.01 -20.98 13.51
C ILE A 107 -0.40 -20.92 14.99
N LEU A 108 -1.52 -20.30 15.32
CA LEU A 108 -2.04 -20.27 16.70
C LEU A 108 -2.37 -21.67 17.22
N LEU A 109 -2.94 -22.53 16.39
CA LEU A 109 -3.22 -23.93 16.74
C LEU A 109 -1.92 -24.69 17.04
N LEU A 110 -0.89 -24.52 16.21
CA LEU A 110 0.42 -25.15 16.42
C LEU A 110 1.12 -24.67 17.69
N ILE A 111 1.03 -23.38 18.00
CA ILE A 111 1.56 -22.82 19.26
C ILE A 111 0.83 -23.40 20.47
N ALA A 112 -0.50 -23.52 20.41
CA ALA A 112 -1.28 -24.14 21.47
C ALA A 112 -0.90 -25.61 21.67
N ALA A 113 -0.72 -26.36 20.58
CA ALA A 113 -0.26 -27.75 20.62
C ALA A 113 1.16 -27.86 21.23
N ALA A 114 2.08 -26.99 20.81
CA ALA A 114 3.44 -26.94 21.36
C ALA A 114 3.43 -26.66 22.86
N LEU A 115 2.58 -25.73 23.31
CA LEU A 115 2.42 -25.40 24.73
C LEU A 115 1.92 -26.61 25.53
N VAL A 116 0.84 -27.25 25.07
CA VAL A 116 0.25 -28.41 25.76
C VAL A 116 1.24 -29.58 25.80
N SER A 117 1.90 -29.90 24.68
CA SER A 117 2.91 -30.96 24.60
C SER A 117 4.11 -30.69 25.53
N THR A 118 4.60 -29.44 25.57
CA THR A 118 5.69 -29.06 26.47
C THR A 118 5.28 -29.14 27.95
N VAL A 119 4.08 -28.69 28.29
CA VAL A 119 3.56 -28.75 29.67
C VAL A 119 3.40 -30.21 30.10
N LEU A 120 2.76 -31.06 29.30
CA LEU A 120 2.57 -32.47 29.63
C LEU A 120 3.92 -33.21 29.73
N GLY A 121 4.80 -33.03 28.75
CA GLY A 121 6.12 -33.68 28.70
C GLY A 121 7.09 -33.21 29.78
N SER A 122 6.86 -32.05 30.39
CA SER A 122 7.70 -31.52 31.49
C SER A 122 7.10 -31.67 32.88
N ALA A 123 5.77 -31.61 33.01
CA ALA A 123 5.06 -31.65 34.28
C ALA A 123 4.83 -33.09 34.78
N LEU A 124 4.65 -34.07 33.88
CA LEU A 124 4.44 -35.46 34.26
C LEU A 124 5.78 -36.17 34.49
N PRO A 125 6.01 -36.77 35.67
CA PRO A 125 7.31 -37.34 36.03
C PRO A 125 7.69 -38.57 35.20
N ASP A 126 6.72 -39.33 34.71
CA ASP A 126 6.95 -40.48 33.84
C ASP A 126 7.36 -40.02 32.44
N GLN A 127 6.58 -39.12 31.83
CA GLN A 127 6.89 -38.51 30.53
C GLN A 127 8.20 -37.72 30.51
N ARG A 128 8.55 -37.06 31.62
CA ARG A 128 9.80 -36.31 31.74
C ARG A 128 11.03 -37.23 31.71
N LYS A 129 10.94 -38.43 32.28
CA LYS A 129 12.04 -39.42 32.26
C LYS A 129 12.20 -40.02 30.87
N GLU A 130 11.11 -40.17 30.13
CA GLU A 130 11.10 -40.68 28.76
C GLU A 130 11.54 -39.62 27.73
N GLY A 131 11.64 -38.35 28.15
CA GLY A 131 12.15 -37.27 27.31
C GLY A 131 11.09 -36.67 26.39
N GLU A 132 9.79 -36.84 26.67
CA GLU A 132 8.70 -36.34 25.83
C GLU A 132 8.68 -34.81 25.68
N TRP A 133 9.33 -34.05 26.56
CA TRP A 133 9.53 -32.60 26.40
C TRP A 133 10.26 -32.24 25.07
N ILE A 134 11.01 -33.17 24.49
CA ILE A 134 11.70 -33.01 23.20
C ILE A 134 10.68 -32.90 22.05
N GLU A 135 9.55 -33.59 22.15
CA GLU A 135 8.46 -33.49 21.17
C GLU A 135 7.88 -32.07 21.14
N GLY A 136 7.65 -31.47 22.31
CA GLY A 136 7.22 -30.08 22.43
C GLY A 136 8.21 -29.11 21.78
N ILE A 137 9.52 -29.34 21.96
CA ILE A 137 10.56 -28.53 21.31
C ILE A 137 10.57 -28.72 19.79
N ALA A 138 10.38 -29.94 19.29
CA ALA A 138 10.32 -30.21 17.85
C ALA A 138 9.20 -29.40 17.18
N ILE A 139 8.04 -29.28 17.83
CA ILE A 139 6.92 -28.47 17.34
C ILE A 139 7.28 -26.98 17.35
N TRP A 140 7.96 -26.48 18.39
CA TRP A 140 8.44 -25.09 18.42
C TRP A 140 9.39 -24.77 17.27
N VAL A 141 10.34 -25.67 16.97
CA VAL A 141 11.27 -25.52 15.84
C VAL A 141 10.50 -25.49 14.52
N ALA A 142 9.50 -26.36 14.33
CA ALA A 142 8.66 -26.37 13.15
C ALA A 142 7.93 -25.03 12.96
N VAL A 143 7.33 -24.46 14.02
CA VAL A 143 6.65 -23.15 13.97
C VAL A 143 7.62 -22.04 13.56
N LEU A 144 8.83 -22.01 14.12
CA LEU A 144 9.85 -21.01 13.77
C LEU A 144 10.24 -21.07 12.29
N ILE A 145 10.40 -22.29 11.74
CA ILE A 145 10.70 -22.48 10.32
C ILE A 145 9.55 -21.99 9.46
N VAL A 146 8.30 -22.35 9.79
CA VAL A 146 7.12 -21.94 9.02
C VAL A 146 6.98 -20.42 9.00
N VAL A 147 7.17 -19.75 10.14
CA VAL A 147 7.16 -18.28 10.20
C VAL A 147 8.27 -17.71 9.34
N ALA A 148 9.50 -18.21 9.45
CA ALA A 148 10.65 -17.71 8.69
C ALA A 148 10.52 -17.93 7.16
N VAL A 149 9.90 -19.03 6.72
CA VAL A 149 9.65 -19.33 5.30
C VAL A 149 8.46 -18.53 4.76
N GLY A 150 7.41 -18.34 5.57
CA GLY A 150 6.25 -17.52 5.22
C GLY A 150 6.64 -16.10 4.79
N GLU A 151 7.69 -15.55 5.40
CA GLU A 151 8.28 -14.26 4.99
C GLU A 151 8.75 -14.20 3.54
N ARG A 152 9.32 -15.29 3.01
CA ARG A 152 9.89 -15.31 1.65
C ARG A 152 8.87 -15.48 0.54
N LEU A 153 7.62 -15.84 0.88
CA LEU A 153 6.56 -16.13 -0.08
C LEU A 153 5.64 -14.94 -0.37
N GLN A 154 5.89 -13.77 0.22
CA GLN A 154 5.26 -12.51 -0.18
C GLN A 154 6.19 -11.81 -1.18
N PRO A 155 6.10 -12.08 -2.50
CA PRO A 155 6.79 -11.24 -3.49
C PRO A 155 6.25 -9.82 -3.32
N GLY A 156 7.18 -8.89 -3.03
CA GLY A 156 6.89 -7.47 -2.93
C GLY A 156 6.39 -6.85 -4.23
#